data_AF-A9D2Y9-F1
#
_entry.id   AF-A9D2Y9-F1
#
_cell.length_a   1.000
_cell.length_b   1.000
_cell.length_c   1.000
_cell.angle_alpha   90.00
_cell.angle_beta   90.00
_cell.angle_gamma   90.00
#
_symmetry.space_group_name_H-M   'P 1'
#
loop_
_entity.id
_entity.type
_entity.pdbx_description
1 polymer ?
#
loop_
_entity_poly.entity_id
_entity_poly.type
_entity_poly.pdbx_seq_one_letter_code
_entity_poly.pdbx_strand_id
1 'polypeptide(L)'
;MAARAWANATLADQPQVADDDALADASAAGLDAAAQAAIARWAIDRTGPAFCGVWPDNADAVAAFLAAASQWRTMIADRNGRIVTRFLGLDYAGAAIAWSARGIEPDSDLFDRLTVIEMAARDALNGETGVMLP
;
A
#
# COMPACT_ATOMS: atom_id res chain seq x y z
N MET A 1 -3.29 2.22 0.43
CA MET A 1 -3.29 2.85 1.76
C MET A 1 -2.09 2.48 2.61
N ALA A 2 -1.74 1.18 2.78
CA ALA A 2 -0.63 0.75 3.64
C ALA A 2 0.76 1.33 3.28
N ALA A 3 1.14 1.39 2.00
CA ALA A 3 2.43 1.95 1.56
C ALA A 3 2.61 3.43 1.93
N ARG A 4 1.56 4.23 1.72
CA ARG A 4 1.52 5.65 2.11
C ARG A 4 1.56 5.81 3.64
N ALA A 5 0.82 4.97 4.36
CA ALA A 5 0.84 4.97 5.82
C ALA A 5 2.21 4.57 6.39
N TRP A 6 2.91 3.64 5.74
CA TRP A 6 4.30 3.30 6.09
C TRP A 6 5.23 4.49 5.85
N ALA A 7 5.17 5.09 4.67
CA ALA A 7 6.04 6.22 4.29
C ALA A 7 5.85 7.45 5.19
N ASN A 8 4.62 7.68 5.66
CA ASN A 8 4.28 8.78 6.56
C ASN A 8 4.44 8.41 8.05
N ALA A 9 4.88 7.19 8.37
CA ALA A 9 4.94 6.64 9.72
C ALA A 9 3.59 6.66 10.48
N THR A 10 2.47 6.62 9.77
CA THR A 10 1.11 6.64 10.34
C THR A 10 0.46 5.26 10.41
N LEU A 11 1.21 4.18 10.20
CA LEU A 11 0.65 2.82 10.12
C LEU A 11 -0.17 2.41 11.36
N ALA A 12 0.14 2.98 12.53
CA ALA A 12 -0.59 2.73 13.79
C ALA A 12 -1.74 3.71 14.07
N ASP A 13 -1.81 4.84 13.35
CA ASP A 13 -2.66 5.99 13.69
C ASP A 13 -3.78 6.24 12.66
N GLN A 14 -3.94 5.39 11.65
CA GLN A 14 -5.02 5.56 10.67
C GLN A 14 -6.35 5.14 11.30
N PRO A 15 -7.32 6.06 11.51
CA PRO A 15 -8.66 5.66 11.90
C PRO A 15 -9.22 4.74 10.81
N GLN A 16 -9.74 3.61 11.25
CA GLN A 16 -10.43 2.65 10.40
C GLN A 16 -11.65 3.36 9.80
N VAL A 17 -11.55 3.78 8.54
CA VAL A 17 -12.70 4.35 7.84
C VAL A 17 -13.67 3.19 7.66
N ALA A 18 -14.75 3.20 8.44
CA ALA A 18 -15.86 2.29 8.23
C ALA A 18 -16.40 2.56 6.83
N ASP A 19 -16.35 1.54 5.98
CA ASP A 19 -16.72 1.60 4.57
C ASP A 19 -18.26 1.63 4.47
N ASP A 20 -18.88 2.71 4.97
CA ASP A 20 -20.33 2.95 4.96
C ASP A 20 -20.88 3.07 3.52
N ASP A 21 -19.99 3.38 2.57
CA ASP A 21 -20.32 3.58 1.15
C ASP A 21 -20.73 2.27 0.44
N ALA A 22 -20.16 1.12 0.83
CA ALA A 22 -20.44 -0.15 0.16
C ALA A 22 -21.88 -0.64 0.37
N LEU A 23 -22.48 -0.36 1.53
CA LEU A 23 -23.88 -0.68 1.81
C LEU A 23 -24.83 0.27 1.09
N ALA A 24 -24.46 1.56 0.98
CA ALA A 24 -25.21 2.54 0.21
C ALA A 24 -25.24 2.16 -1.29
N ASP A 25 -24.11 1.75 -1.86
CA ASP A 25 -24.01 1.29 -3.24
C ASP A 25 -24.79 0.00 -3.48
N ALA A 26 -24.74 -0.96 -2.54
CA ALA A 26 -25.52 -2.18 -2.61
C ALA A 26 -27.04 -1.92 -2.63
N SER A 27 -27.48 -0.98 -1.80
CA SER A 27 -28.87 -0.52 -1.79
C SER A 27 -29.24 0.20 -3.09
N ALA A 28 -28.37 1.08 -3.60
CA ALA A 28 -28.59 1.81 -4.85
C ALA A 28 -28.63 0.87 -6.08
N ALA A 29 -27.85 -0.21 -6.05
CA ALA A 29 -27.86 -1.27 -7.07
C ALA A 29 -29.07 -2.21 -6.98
N GLY A 30 -29.93 -2.07 -5.97
CA GLY A 30 -31.13 -2.89 -5.79
C GLY A 30 -30.84 -4.32 -5.36
N LEU A 31 -29.69 -4.57 -4.72
CA LEU A 31 -29.38 -5.89 -4.14
C LEU A 31 -30.38 -6.23 -3.03
N ASP A 32 -30.74 -7.50 -2.90
CA ASP A 32 -31.68 -7.94 -1.88
C ASP A 32 -31.08 -7.88 -0.47
N ALA A 33 -31.94 -8.02 0.55
CA ALA A 33 -31.53 -7.92 1.95
C ALA A 33 -30.48 -8.99 2.36
N ALA A 34 -30.47 -10.15 1.69
CA ALA A 34 -29.50 -11.20 1.97
C ALA A 34 -28.11 -10.84 1.42
N ALA A 35 -28.05 -10.29 0.21
CA ALA A 35 -26.83 -9.78 -0.40
C ALA A 35 -26.28 -8.57 0.37
N GLN A 36 -27.14 -7.64 0.78
CA GLN A 36 -26.73 -6.50 1.63
C GLN A 36 -26.17 -6.97 2.98
N ALA A 37 -26.79 -7.96 3.63
CA ALA A 37 -26.28 -8.53 4.87
C ALA A 37 -24.93 -9.24 4.70
N ALA A 38 -24.72 -9.89 3.55
CA ALA A 38 -23.44 -10.51 3.21
C ALA A 38 -22.33 -9.46 3.00
N ILE A 39 -22.64 -8.34 2.33
CA ILE A 39 -21.72 -7.21 2.14
C ILE A 39 -21.37 -6.57 3.48
N ALA A 40 -22.35 -6.34 4.35
CA ALA A 40 -22.13 -5.82 5.70
C ALA A 40 -21.21 -6.74 6.51
N ARG A 41 -21.42 -8.06 6.44
CA ARG A 41 -20.56 -9.04 7.12
C ARG A 41 -19.13 -9.00 6.59
N TRP A 42 -18.99 -8.99 5.26
CA TRP A 42 -17.70 -8.91 4.59
C TRP A 42 -16.96 -7.62 4.94
N ALA A 43 -17.65 -6.48 5.02
CA ALA A 43 -17.06 -5.22 5.44
C ALA A 43 -16.58 -5.26 6.90
N ILE A 44 -17.34 -5.88 7.82
CA ILE A 44 -16.95 -6.04 9.23
C ILE A 44 -15.70 -6.92 9.37
N ASP A 45 -15.61 -8.04 8.66
CA ASP A 45 -14.43 -8.92 8.71
C ASP A 45 -13.16 -8.20 8.21
N ARG A 46 -13.36 -7.16 7.39
CA ARG A 46 -12.34 -6.38 6.70
C ARG A 46 -12.06 -5.01 7.34
N THR A 47 -12.86 -4.64 8.35
CA THR A 47 -12.72 -3.41 9.16
C THR A 47 -12.84 -3.71 10.66
N GLY A 48 -12.68 -4.98 11.05
CA GLY A 48 -12.70 -5.38 12.44
C GLY A 48 -11.35 -5.11 13.13
N PRO A 49 -11.30 -5.21 14.47
CA PRO A 49 -10.06 -5.05 15.25
C PRO A 49 -9.00 -6.13 14.95
N ALA A 50 -9.37 -7.22 14.26
CA ALA A 50 -8.45 -8.24 13.77
C ALA A 50 -7.83 -7.89 12.40
N PHE A 51 -8.35 -6.89 11.68
CA PHE A 51 -7.83 -6.48 10.39
C PHE A 51 -6.62 -5.56 10.56
N CYS A 52 -5.44 -6.03 10.14
CA CYS A 52 -4.16 -5.33 10.31
C CYS A 52 -3.87 -4.24 9.26
N GLY A 53 -4.88 -3.76 8.53
CA GLY A 53 -4.73 -2.73 7.49
C GLY A 53 -4.16 -3.23 6.15
N VAL A 54 -3.94 -4.54 6.02
CA VAL A 54 -3.44 -5.20 4.80
C VAL A 54 -4.36 -6.35 4.44
N TRP A 55 -4.83 -6.38 3.19
CA TRP A 55 -5.60 -7.52 2.68
C TRP A 55 -4.73 -8.78 2.63
N PRO A 56 -5.25 -9.97 2.97
CA PRO A 56 -4.49 -11.23 2.92
C PRO A 56 -3.76 -11.46 1.59
N ASP A 57 -4.43 -11.16 0.48
CA ASP A 57 -3.90 -11.31 -0.89
C ASP A 57 -2.71 -10.38 -1.21
N ASN A 58 -2.46 -9.38 -0.35
CA ASN A 58 -1.34 -8.44 -0.48
C ASN A 58 -0.27 -8.66 0.60
N ALA A 59 -0.44 -9.63 1.50
CA ALA A 59 0.43 -9.80 2.65
C ALA A 59 1.87 -10.15 2.24
N ASP A 60 2.02 -11.01 1.23
CA ASP A 60 3.28 -11.38 0.61
C ASP A 60 3.99 -10.18 -0.05
N ALA A 61 3.25 -9.39 -0.84
CA ALA A 61 3.78 -8.20 -1.50
C ALA A 61 4.23 -7.13 -0.47
N VAL A 62 3.44 -6.93 0.59
CA VAL A 62 3.80 -6.03 1.69
C VAL A 62 5.02 -6.55 2.45
N ALA A 63 5.10 -7.85 2.73
CA ALA A 63 6.27 -8.45 3.39
C ALA A 63 7.54 -8.30 2.55
N ALA A 64 7.46 -8.57 1.24
CA ALA A 64 8.56 -8.37 0.30
C ALA A 64 8.99 -6.90 0.22
N PHE A 65 8.04 -5.95 0.19
CA PHE A 65 8.35 -4.53 0.22
C PHE A 65 9.05 -4.15 1.54
N LEU A 66 8.51 -4.54 2.69
CA LEU A 66 9.08 -4.24 4.01
C LEU A 66 10.47 -4.84 4.19
N ALA A 67 10.73 -6.01 3.59
CA ALA A 67 12.06 -6.62 3.59
C ALA A 67 13.10 -5.73 2.91
N ALA A 68 12.72 -5.02 1.85
CA ALA A 68 13.57 -4.16 1.03
C ALA A 68 13.43 -2.66 1.35
N ALA A 69 12.57 -2.27 2.29
CA ALA A 69 12.12 -0.89 2.46
C ALA A 69 13.21 0.13 2.86
N SER A 70 14.40 -0.33 3.26
CA SER A 70 15.56 0.53 3.51
C SER A 70 16.45 0.74 2.29
N GLN A 71 16.23 0.00 1.20
CA GLN A 71 17.09 -0.04 0.01
C GLN A 71 16.60 0.94 -1.05
N TRP A 72 16.47 2.22 -0.71
CA TRP A 72 16.04 3.24 -1.67
C TRP A 72 17.21 3.82 -2.43
N ARG A 73 17.03 3.99 -3.75
CA ARG A 73 17.88 4.89 -4.53
C ARG A 73 17.38 6.32 -4.36
N THR A 74 18.28 7.18 -3.89
CA THR A 74 18.00 8.59 -3.67
C THR A 74 18.91 9.47 -4.52
N MET A 75 18.40 10.64 -4.91
CA MET A 75 19.22 11.71 -5.48
C MET A 75 18.98 13.03 -4.73
N ILE A 76 19.96 13.92 -4.83
CA ILE A 76 19.80 15.31 -4.37
C ILE A 76 19.30 16.14 -5.54
N ALA A 77 18.26 16.95 -5.32
CA ALA A 77 17.68 17.83 -6.32
C ALA A 77 17.47 19.25 -5.75
N ASP A 78 17.49 20.25 -6.62
CA ASP A 78 16.98 21.58 -6.29
C ASP A 78 15.48 21.65 -6.58
N ARG A 79 14.71 22.16 -5.64
CA ARG A 79 13.28 22.47 -5.81
C ARG A 79 13.04 23.91 -5.33
N ASN A 80 12.98 24.84 -6.28
CA ASN A 80 12.77 26.26 -6.03
C ASN A 80 13.82 26.86 -5.08
N GLY A 81 15.10 26.57 -5.31
CA GLY A 81 16.21 27.07 -4.50
C GLY A 81 16.36 26.37 -3.15
N ARG A 82 15.66 25.26 -2.93
CA ARG A 82 15.82 24.39 -1.76
C ARG A 82 16.38 23.04 -2.20
N ILE A 83 17.46 22.63 -1.54
CA ILE A 83 18.01 21.29 -1.70
C ILE A 83 17.08 20.28 -1.02
N VAL A 84 16.62 19.30 -1.78
CA VAL A 84 15.74 18.22 -1.30
C VAL A 84 16.28 16.86 -1.71
N THR A 85 16.04 15.85 -0.88
CA THR A 85 16.25 14.45 -1.26
C THR A 85 15.03 13.95 -2.03
N ARG A 86 15.28 13.30 -3.17
CA ARG A 86 14.26 12.64 -3.98
C ARG A 86 14.47 11.14 -3.98
N PHE A 87 13.39 10.40 -3.77
CA PHE A 87 13.35 8.94 -3.82
C PHE A 87 12.98 8.52 -5.24
N LEU A 88 13.81 7.72 -5.89
CA LEU A 88 13.64 7.31 -7.29
C LEU A 88 12.88 5.98 -7.41
N GLY A 89 13.18 5.07 -6.49
CA GLY A 89 12.70 3.69 -6.47
C GLY A 89 13.63 2.83 -5.62
N LEU A 90 13.27 1.57 -5.43
CA LEU A 90 14.12 0.59 -4.75
C LEU A 90 15.38 0.32 -5.58
N ASP A 91 16.48 0.04 -4.89
CA ASP A 91 17.65 -0.59 -5.47
C ASP A 91 17.39 -2.09 -5.51
N TYR A 92 16.96 -2.61 -6.66
CA TYR A 92 16.63 -4.02 -6.79
C TYR A 92 17.82 -4.96 -6.57
N ALA A 93 19.05 -4.49 -6.74
CA ALA A 93 20.23 -5.30 -6.41
C ALA A 93 20.35 -5.49 -4.88
N GLY A 94 20.23 -4.40 -4.11
CA GLY A 94 20.17 -4.46 -2.65
C GLY A 94 18.91 -5.17 -2.12
N ALA A 95 17.76 -4.96 -2.78
CA ALA A 95 16.50 -5.62 -2.44
C ALA A 95 16.59 -7.14 -2.62
N ALA A 96 17.19 -7.61 -3.72
CA ALA A 96 17.40 -9.04 -3.97
C ALA A 96 18.20 -9.72 -2.84
N ILE A 97 19.21 -9.05 -2.29
CA ILE A 97 19.96 -9.55 -1.14
C ILE A 97 19.06 -9.63 0.10
N ALA A 98 18.25 -8.60 0.35
CA ALA A 98 17.34 -8.57 1.50
C ALA A 98 16.22 -9.60 1.42
N TRP A 99 15.73 -9.90 0.21
CA TRP A 99 14.75 -10.96 -0.06
C TRP A 99 15.37 -12.34 0.13
N SER A 100 16.53 -12.59 -0.46
CA SER A 100 17.27 -13.84 -0.30
C SER A 100 17.57 -14.15 1.17
N ALA A 101 18.03 -13.16 1.94
CA ALA A 101 18.29 -13.31 3.37
C ALA A 101 17.04 -13.67 4.20
N ARG A 102 15.84 -13.42 3.68
CA ARG A 102 14.55 -13.76 4.31
C ARG A 102 13.83 -14.95 3.64
N GLY A 103 14.47 -15.62 2.68
CA GLY A 103 13.86 -16.72 1.93
C GLY A 103 12.69 -16.29 1.04
N ILE A 104 12.65 -15.02 0.63
CA ILE A 104 11.67 -14.49 -0.32
C ILE A 104 12.26 -14.60 -1.72
N GLU A 105 11.56 -15.28 -2.62
CA GLU A 105 11.92 -15.38 -4.03
C GLU A 105 10.75 -14.81 -4.86
N PRO A 106 10.82 -13.54 -5.28
CA PRO A 106 9.74 -12.94 -6.04
C PRO A 106 9.62 -13.55 -7.43
N ASP A 107 8.44 -14.08 -7.74
CA ASP A 107 8.02 -14.33 -9.11
C ASP A 107 7.51 -13.04 -9.77
N SER A 108 7.11 -13.12 -11.04
CA SER A 108 6.62 -11.96 -11.79
C SER A 108 5.37 -11.33 -11.16
N ASP A 109 4.46 -12.14 -10.63
CA ASP A 109 3.21 -11.65 -10.06
C ASP A 109 3.44 -10.92 -8.72
N LEU A 110 4.27 -11.50 -7.84
CA LEU A 110 4.67 -10.85 -6.61
C LEU A 110 5.44 -9.55 -6.89
N PHE A 111 6.29 -9.55 -7.93
CA PHE A 111 7.04 -8.38 -8.32
C PHE A 111 6.11 -7.25 -8.82
N ASP A 112 5.14 -7.57 -9.68
CA ASP A 112 4.14 -6.60 -10.15
C ASP A 112 3.37 -5.98 -8.99
N ARG A 113 2.89 -6.80 -8.04
CA ARG A 113 2.22 -6.31 -6.82
C ARG A 113 3.13 -5.45 -5.95
N LEU A 114 4.41 -5.82 -5.81
CA LEU A 114 5.41 -5.05 -5.08
C LEU A 114 5.66 -3.68 -5.72
N THR A 115 5.73 -3.57 -7.04
CA THR A 115 5.96 -2.29 -7.73
C THR A 115 4.83 -1.29 -7.48
N VAL A 116 3.58 -1.74 -7.36
CA VAL A 116 2.44 -0.89 -7.00
C VAL A 116 2.63 -0.29 -5.60
N ILE A 117 3.10 -1.10 -4.64
CA ILE A 117 3.40 -0.65 -3.27
C ILE A 117 4.55 0.35 -3.29
N GLU A 118 5.62 0.05 -4.03
CA GLU A 118 6.79 0.91 -4.18
C GLU A 118 6.41 2.28 -4.75
N MET A 119 5.65 2.33 -5.85
CA MET A 119 5.21 3.59 -6.46
C MET A 119 4.43 4.43 -5.46
N ALA A 120 3.49 3.83 -4.75
CA ALA A 120 2.69 4.54 -3.75
C ALA A 120 3.54 5.06 -2.57
N ALA A 121 4.55 4.31 -2.14
CA ALA A 121 5.50 4.74 -1.11
C ALA A 121 6.43 5.85 -1.60
N ARG A 122 6.96 5.72 -2.81
CA ARG A 122 7.84 6.70 -3.47
C ARG A 122 7.13 8.05 -3.58
N ASP A 123 5.91 8.05 -4.10
CA ASP A 123 5.12 9.27 -4.26
C ASP A 123 4.88 9.93 -2.90
N ALA A 124 4.56 9.14 -1.86
CA ALA A 124 4.40 9.66 -0.51
C ALA A 124 5.70 10.29 0.05
N LEU A 125 6.83 9.58 -0.05
CA LEU A 125 8.14 10.06 0.39
C LEU A 125 8.56 11.35 -0.34
N ASN A 126 8.14 11.51 -1.59
CA ASN A 126 8.39 12.68 -2.41
C ASN A 126 7.37 13.82 -2.22
N GLY A 127 6.31 13.60 -1.43
CA GLY A 127 5.20 14.54 -1.26
C GLY A 127 4.38 14.74 -2.53
N GLU A 128 4.29 13.71 -3.38
CA GLU A 128 3.49 13.69 -4.61
C GLU A 128 2.10 13.14 -4.27
N THR A 129 1.10 14.02 -4.29
CA THR A 129 -0.31 13.60 -4.21
C THR A 129 -0.62 12.92 -5.53
N GLY A 130 -0.84 11.59 -5.52
CA GLY A 130 -1.03 10.78 -6.72
C GLY A 130 -1.92 11.46 -7.77
N VAL A 131 -1.29 12.04 -8.78
CA VAL A 131 -1.97 12.54 -9.96
C VAL A 131 -2.25 11.30 -10.78
N MET A 132 -3.52 10.88 -10.77
CA MET A 132 -4.06 10.01 -11.80
C MET A 132 -3.78 10.73 -13.12
N LEU A 133 -2.79 10.25 -13.87
CA LEU A 133 -2.52 10.74 -15.22
C LEU A 133 -3.80 10.54 -16.05
N PRO A 134 -4.18 11.52 -16.89
CA PRO A 134 -5.35 11.42 -17.75
C PRO A 134 -5.27 10.26 -18.74
#